data_AF-A0A7V0Z5S5-F1
#
_entry.id   AF-A0A7V0Z5S5-F1
#
_cell.length_a   1.000
_cell.length_b   1.000
_cell.length_c   1.000
_cell.angle_alpha   90.00
_cell.angle_beta   90.00
_cell.angle_gamma   90.00
#
_symmetry.space_group_name_H-M   'P 1'
#
loop_
_entity.id
_entity.type
_entity.pdbx_description
1 polymer ?
#
loop_
_entity_poly.entity_id
_entity_poly.type
_entity_poly.pdbx_seq_one_letter_code
_entity_poly.pdbx_strand_id
1 'polypeptide(L)' 'MFKNKSKPIIVIAATNKPQMVDFAFLRPGRFDKQFYIGLPDINARIKIIEIHLRDRKKQSNSRAN' A
#
# COMPACT_ATOMS: atom_id res chain seq x y z
N MET A 1 -26.44 -4.74 7.40
CA MET A 1 -24.96 -4.61 7.46
C MET A 1 -24.63 -3.21 6.97
N PHE A 2 -23.90 -2.41 7.76
CA PHE A 2 -23.72 -0.94 7.64
C PHE A 2 -25.01 -0.10 7.68
N LYS A 3 -25.82 -0.26 8.74
CA LYS A 3 -26.89 0.71 9.04
C LYS A 3 -26.32 1.76 10.01
N ASN A 4 -26.29 3.02 9.56
CA ASN A 4 -25.81 4.26 10.18
C ASN A 4 -24.30 4.56 10.18
N LYS A 5 -23.90 5.60 9.42
CA LYS A 5 -23.28 6.85 9.92
C LYS A 5 -23.05 7.82 8.74
N SER A 6 -23.13 9.11 9.00
CA SER A 6 -23.07 10.27 8.10
C SER A 6 -21.80 10.44 7.25
N LYS A 7 -20.96 9.41 7.10
CA LYS A 7 -19.70 9.45 6.35
C LYS A 7 -19.56 8.21 5.45
N PRO A 8 -19.03 8.36 4.23
CA PRO A 8 -18.79 7.24 3.34
C PRO A 8 -17.78 6.26 3.96
N ILE A 9 -18.04 4.96 3.81
CA ILE A 9 -17.13 3.88 4.21
C ILE A 9 -16.37 3.43 2.96
N ILE A 10 -15.04 3.36 3.06
CA ILE A 10 -14.16 2.82 2.01
C ILE A 10 -13.53 1.55 2.55
N VAL A 11 -13.58 0.48 1.76
CA VAL A 11 -12.95 -0.81 2.08
C VAL A 11 -11.78 -1.03 1.13
N ILE A 12 -10.60 -1.33 1.68
CA ILE A 12 -9.39 -1.68 0.91
C ILE A 12 -8.99 -3.11 1.29
N ALA A 13 -8.70 -3.93 0.28
CA ALA A 13 -8.19 -5.28 0.44
C ALA A 13 -6.96 -5.48 -0.45
N ALA A 14 -6.06 -6.37 -0.04
CA ALA A 14 -4.85 -6.73 -0.77
C ALA A 14 -4.66 -8.24 -0.80
N THR A 15 -4.21 -8.78 -1.93
CA THR A 15 -3.90 -10.20 -2.09
C THR A 15 -2.68 -10.38 -2.98
N ASN A 16 -1.82 -11.33 -2.62
CA ASN A 16 -0.70 -11.77 -3.46
C ASN A 16 -1.10 -12.89 -4.44
N LYS A 17 -2.36 -13.36 -4.38
CA LYS A 17 -2.91 -14.44 -5.23
C LYS A 17 -4.29 -14.02 -5.78
N PRO A 18 -4.37 -13.05 -6.72
CA PRO A 18 -5.64 -12.53 -7.23
C PRO A 18 -6.54 -13.61 -7.86
N GLN A 19 -5.95 -14.64 -8.47
CA GLN A 19 -6.66 -15.77 -9.07
C GLN A 19 -7.39 -16.68 -8.06
N MET A 20 -7.07 -16.58 -6.77
CA MET A 20 -7.73 -17.36 -5.71
C MET A 20 -8.89 -16.59 -5.06
N VAL A 21 -9.12 -15.33 -5.44
CA VAL A 21 -10.23 -14.53 -4.90
C VAL A 21 -11.54 -15.04 -5.48
N ASP A 22 -12.53 -15.23 -4.60
CA ASP A 22 -13.88 -15.65 -5.01
C ASP A 22 -14.49 -14.64 -5.99
N PHE A 23 -15.04 -15.13 -7.11
CA PHE A 23 -15.68 -14.31 -8.14
C PHE A 23 -16.82 -13.42 -7.60
N ALA A 24 -17.43 -13.80 -6.47
CA ALA A 24 -18.45 -13.01 -5.79
C ALA A 24 -17.97 -11.59 -5.42
N PHE A 25 -16.67 -11.44 -5.12
CA PHE A 25 -16.03 -10.16 -4.78
C PHE A 25 -15.76 -9.28 -5.99
N LEU A 26 -15.69 -9.87 -7.19
CA LEU A 26 -15.45 -9.16 -8.45
C LEU A 26 -16.75 -8.59 -9.06
N ARG A 27 -17.90 -8.96 -8.50
CA ARG A 27 -19.20 -8.45 -8.95
C ARG A 27 -19.34 -6.96 -8.58
N PRO A 28 -20.03 -6.14 -9.41
CA PRO A 28 -20.25 -4.72 -9.12
C PRO A 28 -20.89 -4.48 -7.74
N GLY A 29 -20.47 -3.41 -7.05
CA GLY A 29 -20.89 -3.03 -5.70
C GLY A 29 -20.13 -3.72 -4.56
N ARG A 30 -18.99 -4.37 -4.86
CA ARG A 30 -18.08 -4.97 -3.86
C ARG A 30 -16.69 -4.34 -4.00
N PHE A 31 -15.74 -5.04 -4.60
CA PHE A 31 -14.41 -4.48 -4.91
C PHE A 31 -14.38 -3.95 -6.35
N ASP A 32 -14.98 -2.79 -6.55
CA ASP A 32 -15.19 -2.20 -7.88
C ASP A 32 -13.90 -1.71 -8.54
N LYS A 33 -12.89 -1.34 -7.74
CA LYS A 33 -11.59 -0.86 -8.22
C LYS A 33 -10.51 -1.86 -7.86
N GLN A 34 -9.77 -2.28 -8.88
CA GLN A 34 -8.66 -3.21 -8.75
C GLN A 34 -7.38 -2.51 -9.22
N PHE A 35 -6.34 -2.59 -8.40
CA PHE A 35 -5.05 -2.01 -8.70
C PHE A 35 -4.00 -3.11 -8.67
N TYR A 36 -3.32 -3.31 -9.80
CA TYR A 36 -2.14 -4.15 -9.85
C TYR A 36 -0.93 -3.35 -9.38
N ILE A 37 -0.19 -3.91 -8.42
CA ILE A 37 1.05 -3.31 -7.92
C ILE A 37 2.21 -4.19 -8.40
N GLY A 38 2.92 -3.69 -9.41
CA GLY A 38 4.11 -4.34 -9.94
C GLY A 38 5.36 -4.10 -9.09
N LEU A 39 6.48 -4.70 -9.51
CA LEU A 39 7.78 -4.40 -8.92
C LEU A 39 8.16 -2.93 -9.15
N PRO A 40 8.86 -2.30 -8.19
CA PRO A 40 9.32 -0.93 -8.38
C PRO A 40 10.37 -0.87 -9.50
N ASP A 41 10.27 0.17 -10.32
CA ASP A 41 11.28 0.52 -11.32
C ASP A 41 12.53 1.13 -10.65
N ILE A 42 13.51 1.53 -11.46
CA ILE A 42 14.78 2.07 -10.97
C ILE A 42 14.56 3.35 -10.15
N ASN A 43 13.71 4.26 -10.62
CA ASN A 43 13.45 5.54 -9.96
C ASN A 43 12.73 5.32 -8.62
N ALA A 44 11.74 4.43 -8.59
CA ALA A 44 11.04 4.04 -7.37
C ALA A 44 11.99 3.36 -6.37
N ARG A 45 12.91 2.50 -6.83
CA ARG A 45 13.93 1.87 -5.96
C ARG A 45 14.86 2.90 -5.33
N ILE A 46 15.39 3.85 -6.12
CA ILE A 46 16.19 4.96 -5.61
C ILE A 46 15.40 5.69 -4.52
N LYS A 47 14.13 6.00 -4.79
CA LYS A 47 13.30 6.74 -3.83
C LYS A 47 13.04 5.97 -2.54
N ILE A 48 12.75 4.68 -2.65
CA ILE A 48 12.59 3.79 -1.49
C ILE A 48 13.86 3.81 -0.65
N ILE A 49 15.03 3.65 -1.27
CA ILE A 49 16.33 3.66 -0.57
C ILE A 49 16.57 5.02 0.11
N GLU A 50 16.37 6.13 -0.59
CA GLU A 50 16.51 7.48 -0.04
C GLU A 50 15.67 7.67 1.24
N ILE A 51 14.40 7.27 1.20
CA ILE A 51 13.48 7.40 2.34
C ILE A 51 14.01 6.62 3.54
N HIS A 52 14.46 5.38 3.34
CA HIS A 52 14.94 4.52 4.43
C HIS A 52 16.35 4.91 4.95
N LEU A 53 17.14 5.63 4.15
CA LEU A 53 18.46 6.13 4.56
C LEU A 53 18.41 7.53 5.20
N ARG A 54 17.29 8.26 5.05
CA ARG A 54 17.14 9.63 5.58
C ARG A 54 17.41 9.73 7.07
N ASP A 55 16.96 8.73 7.85
CA ASP A 55 17.13 8.73 9.31
C ASP A 55 18.48 8.20 9.78
N ARG A 56 19.21 7.46 8.93
CA ARG A 56 20.54 6.93 9.30
C ARG A 56 21.62 8.02 9.34
N LYS A 57 21.47 9.10 8.56
CA LYS A 57 22.41 10.25 8.61
C LYS A 57 22.44 10.96 9.97
N LYS A 58 21.41 10.83 10.81
CA LYS A 58 21.40 11.44 12.15
C LYS A 58 22.26 10.70 13.18
N GLN A 59 22.59 9.42 12.96
CA GLN A 59 23.32 8.61 13.95
C GLN A 59 24.85 8.59 13.75
N SER A 60 25.37 8.99 12.58
CA SER A 60 26.83 9.04 12.37
C SER A 60 27.47 10.31 12.93
N ASN A 61 26.73 11.43 13.03
CA ASN A 61 27.26 12.71 13.55
C ASN A 61 27.18 12.84 15.08
N SER A 62 26.60 11.88 15.80
CA SER A 62 26.54 11.87 17.27
C SER A 62 27.65 11.02 17.92
N ARG A 63 28.57 10.47 17.13
CA ARG A 63 29.76 9.71 17.60
C ARG A 63 31.09 10.41 17.28
N ALA A 64 31.05 11.66 16.83
CA ALA A 64 32.23 12.43 16.44
C ALA A 64 32.47 13.65 17.36
N ASN A 65 32.10 13.54 18.64
CA ASN A 65 32.54 14.43 19.73
C ASN A 65 33.02 13.57 20.89
#